data_AF-A0A820B998-F1
#
_entry.id   AF-A0A820B998-F1
#
_cell.length_a   1.000
_cell.length_b   1.000
_cell.length_c   1.000
_cell.angle_alpha   90.00
_cell.angle_beta   90.00
_cell.angle_gamma   90.00
#
_symmetry.space_group_name_H-M   'P 1'
#
loop_
_entity.id
_entity.type
_entity.pdbx_description
1 polymer ?
#
loop_
_entity_poly.entity_id
_entity_poly.type
_entity_poly.pdbx_seq_one_letter_code
_entity_poly.pdbx_strand_id
1 'polypeptide(L)'
;TYHTEDYLAVLSTNPIEIVYRVLKQFNLSSDTRIKIVSSTDTFFSTNYPVSTFDMLSGYVELAQPISKRQIVTLAGLCKNEKEQISLINLDEDAYEKEILEKRISIFDILELYPSCELPFPQYLRILPSLPLSGLGRYYGIASNYLGNLKESDRTSCSVRTSNVRFHPPEDTKIPIVMTAAGTGIAPFRGFIQERAAQFVCGREIGRTILYYGCRSDDDFLYSDKLNKWSKLGAVEVKSVFSRQNNNGKKICLRFTLGRSK
;
A
#
# COMPACT_ATOMS: atom_id res chain seq x y z
N THR A 1 -8.28 16.27 14.98
CA THR A 1 -7.06 16.30 15.81
C THR A 1 -6.33 14.98 15.65
N TYR A 2 -5.03 14.92 15.94
CA TYR A 2 -4.24 13.69 15.86
C TYR A 2 -3.14 13.71 16.93
N HIS A 3 -2.65 12.53 17.30
CA HIS A 3 -1.47 12.33 18.12
C HIS A 3 -0.30 11.81 17.28
N THR A 4 0.93 12.04 17.74
CA THR A 4 2.09 11.35 17.19
C THR A 4 1.80 9.85 17.18
N GLU A 5 2.02 9.19 16.03
CA GLU A 5 1.75 7.77 15.74
C GLU A 5 0.38 7.42 15.20
N ASP A 6 -0.58 8.34 15.19
CA ASP A 6 -1.83 8.11 14.50
C ASP A 6 -1.60 7.88 13.00
N TYR A 7 -2.38 6.95 12.43
CA TYR A 7 -2.29 6.61 11.02
C TYR A 7 -3.24 7.49 10.21
N LEU A 8 -2.79 7.90 9.03
CA LEU A 8 -3.68 8.48 8.03
C LEU A 8 -4.16 7.38 7.08
N ALA A 9 -5.42 6.98 7.21
CA ALA A 9 -6.05 6.11 6.23
C ALA A 9 -6.50 6.98 5.04
N VAL A 10 -5.97 6.70 3.86
CA VAL A 10 -6.30 7.41 2.61
C VAL A 10 -7.19 6.51 1.77
N LEU A 11 -8.32 7.07 1.30
CA LEU A 11 -9.15 6.40 0.31
C LEU A 11 -8.55 6.68 -1.07
N SER A 12 -7.85 5.69 -1.61
CA SER A 12 -7.29 5.76 -2.96
C SER A 12 -8.30 5.36 -4.03
N THR A 13 -8.04 5.75 -5.27
CA THR A 13 -8.82 5.33 -6.44
C THR A 13 -7.94 4.58 -7.43
N ASN A 14 -8.54 3.70 -8.23
CA ASN A 14 -7.86 3.10 -9.38
C ASN A 14 -7.41 4.19 -10.37
N PRO A 15 -6.26 4.00 -11.08
CA PRO A 15 -5.85 4.87 -12.18
C PRO A 15 -6.94 5.00 -13.24
N ILE A 16 -7.15 6.23 -13.72
CA ILE A 16 -8.25 6.55 -14.63
C ILE A 16 -8.12 5.81 -15.97
N GLU A 17 -6.90 5.54 -16.41
CA GLU A 17 -6.57 4.81 -17.63
C GLU A 17 -7.06 3.36 -17.56
N ILE A 18 -6.91 2.71 -16.40
CA ILE A 18 -7.38 1.33 -16.19
C ILE A 18 -8.91 1.31 -16.16
N VAL A 19 -9.54 2.27 -15.46
CA VAL A 19 -11.01 2.39 -15.40
C VAL A 19 -11.59 2.53 -16.82
N TYR A 20 -11.05 3.40 -17.65
CA TYR A 20 -11.53 3.57 -19.03
C TYR A 20 -11.28 2.36 -19.93
N ARG A 21 -10.18 1.62 -19.74
CA ARG A 21 -9.96 0.34 -20.44
C ARG A 21 -11.07 -0.66 -20.11
N VAL A 22 -11.41 -0.80 -18.83
CA VAL A 22 -12.49 -1.69 -18.38
C VAL A 22 -13.84 -1.26 -18.96
N LEU A 23 -14.19 0.02 -18.85
CA LEU A 23 -15.44 0.56 -19.40
C LEU A 23 -15.57 0.28 -20.90
N LYS A 24 -14.48 0.47 -21.66
CA LYS A 24 -14.43 0.20 -23.10
C LYS A 24 -14.65 -1.28 -23.42
N GLN A 25 -13.99 -2.19 -22.71
CA GLN A 25 -14.12 -3.64 -22.93
C GLN A 25 -15.56 -4.12 -22.72
N PHE A 26 -16.25 -3.58 -21.71
CA PHE A 26 -17.64 -3.95 -21.41
C PHE A 26 -18.68 -3.12 -22.16
N ASN A 27 -18.24 -2.21 -23.05
CA ASN A 27 -19.11 -1.29 -23.79
C ASN A 27 -20.05 -0.48 -22.87
N LEU A 28 -19.50 0.05 -21.78
CA LEU A 28 -20.22 0.86 -20.79
C LEU A 28 -19.77 2.32 -20.86
N SER A 29 -20.73 3.25 -20.86
CA SER A 29 -20.42 4.67 -20.65
C SER A 29 -20.07 4.93 -19.18
N SER A 30 -19.20 5.90 -18.90
CA SER A 30 -18.74 6.25 -17.54
C SER A 30 -19.85 6.76 -16.63
N ASP A 31 -20.88 7.39 -17.19
CA ASP A 31 -22.05 7.92 -16.49
C ASP A 31 -23.21 6.91 -16.37
N THR A 32 -23.06 5.70 -16.97
CA THR A 32 -24.04 4.63 -16.87
C THR A 32 -24.30 4.32 -15.41
N ARG A 33 -25.55 4.40 -14.96
CA ARG A 33 -25.90 4.10 -13.57
C ARG A 33 -26.33 2.64 -13.43
N ILE A 34 -25.68 1.93 -12.54
CA ILE A 34 -25.99 0.54 -12.20
C ILE A 34 -26.50 0.46 -10.76
N LYS A 35 -27.48 -0.43 -10.54
CA LYS A 35 -28.02 -0.74 -9.21
C LYS A 35 -27.62 -2.17 -8.85
N ILE A 36 -26.92 -2.33 -7.75
CA ILE A 36 -26.58 -3.66 -7.23
C ILE A 36 -27.69 -4.13 -6.31
N VAL A 37 -28.25 -5.29 -6.65
CA VAL A 37 -29.21 -6.03 -5.83
C VAL A 37 -28.53 -7.32 -5.42
N SER A 38 -28.41 -7.56 -4.11
CA SER A 38 -27.79 -8.76 -3.55
C SER A 38 -28.67 -9.32 -2.46
N SER A 39 -28.83 -10.64 -2.45
CA SER A 39 -29.46 -11.40 -1.36
C SER A 39 -28.45 -11.92 -0.33
N THR A 40 -27.15 -11.73 -0.58
CA THR A 40 -26.03 -12.09 0.30
C THR A 40 -25.24 -10.86 0.69
N ASP A 41 -24.43 -10.97 1.75
CA ASP A 41 -23.51 -9.91 2.16
C ASP A 41 -22.59 -9.51 1.00
N THR A 42 -22.47 -8.20 0.80
CA THR A 42 -21.62 -7.60 -0.22
C THR A 42 -21.06 -6.28 0.28
N PHE A 43 -19.84 -5.94 -0.17
CA PHE A 43 -19.23 -4.66 0.14
C PHE A 43 -19.78 -3.52 -0.73
N PHE A 44 -20.57 -3.84 -1.76
CA PHE A 44 -21.21 -2.83 -2.59
C PHE A 44 -22.38 -2.16 -1.87
N SER A 45 -22.57 -0.87 -2.13
CA SER A 45 -23.80 -0.18 -1.72
C SER A 45 -24.99 -0.78 -2.47
N THR A 46 -25.84 -1.51 -1.75
CA THR A 46 -27.03 -2.13 -2.34
C THR A 46 -28.17 -1.12 -2.43
N ASN A 47 -29.04 -1.32 -3.41
CA ASN A 47 -30.27 -0.54 -3.61
C ASN A 47 -30.12 0.95 -3.96
N TYR A 48 -28.91 1.45 -4.19
CA TYR A 48 -28.66 2.81 -4.69
C TYR A 48 -27.96 2.79 -6.06
N PRO A 49 -28.37 3.67 -7.00
CA PRO A 49 -27.74 3.75 -8.32
C PRO A 49 -26.39 4.48 -8.25
N VAL A 50 -25.31 3.77 -8.62
CA VAL A 50 -23.93 4.27 -8.66
C VAL A 50 -23.45 4.28 -10.11
N SER A 51 -22.63 5.28 -10.51
CA SER A 51 -22.07 5.29 -11.87
C SER A 51 -21.06 4.14 -12.04
N THR A 52 -20.95 3.59 -13.25
CA THR A 52 -19.94 2.58 -13.59
C THR A 52 -18.52 3.10 -13.35
N PHE A 53 -18.28 4.39 -13.59
CA PHE A 53 -17.01 5.04 -13.27
C PHE A 53 -16.71 5.00 -11.78
N ASP A 54 -17.62 5.47 -10.92
CA ASP A 54 -17.40 5.52 -9.47
C ASP A 54 -17.22 4.10 -8.91
N MET A 55 -17.99 3.14 -9.41
CA MET A 55 -17.89 1.73 -9.04
C MET A 55 -16.49 1.19 -9.30
N LEU A 56 -15.99 1.35 -10.53
CA LEU A 56 -14.67 0.85 -10.94
C LEU A 56 -13.53 1.67 -10.36
N SER A 57 -13.74 2.95 -10.06
CA SER A 57 -12.73 3.83 -9.51
C SER A 57 -12.48 3.57 -8.02
N GLY A 58 -13.54 3.39 -7.23
CA GLY A 58 -13.44 3.42 -5.76
C GLY A 58 -13.90 2.17 -5.00
N TYR A 59 -14.64 1.25 -5.62
CA TYR A 59 -15.23 0.11 -4.88
C TYR A 59 -14.45 -1.19 -5.04
N VAL A 60 -13.79 -1.41 -6.18
CA VAL A 60 -13.12 -2.67 -6.52
C VAL A 60 -11.63 -2.45 -6.81
N GLU A 61 -10.81 -3.47 -6.62
CA GLU A 61 -9.38 -3.44 -6.97
C GLU A 61 -9.16 -4.09 -8.35
N LEU A 62 -8.66 -3.30 -9.31
CA LEU A 62 -8.55 -3.70 -10.72
C LEU A 62 -7.18 -4.28 -11.10
N ALA A 63 -6.14 -4.01 -10.32
CA ALA A 63 -4.75 -4.33 -10.63
C ALA A 63 -4.21 -5.56 -9.86
N GLN A 64 -5.09 -6.31 -9.19
CA GLN A 64 -4.71 -7.55 -8.53
C GLN A 64 -4.37 -8.62 -9.59
N PRO A 65 -3.23 -9.32 -9.48
CA PRO A 65 -2.92 -10.44 -10.35
C PRO A 65 -4.02 -11.51 -10.26
N ILE A 66 -4.41 -12.05 -11.42
CA ILE A 66 -5.43 -13.11 -11.48
C ILE A 66 -4.97 -14.32 -10.65
N SER A 67 -5.87 -14.88 -9.85
CA SER A 67 -5.60 -16.10 -9.08
C SER A 67 -5.77 -17.36 -9.93
N LYS A 68 -5.06 -18.43 -9.55
CA LYS A 68 -5.21 -19.78 -10.13
C LYS A 68 -6.68 -20.23 -10.26
N ARG A 69 -7.49 -20.00 -9.23
CA ARG A 69 -8.94 -20.32 -9.24
C ARG A 69 -9.72 -19.52 -10.28
N GLN A 70 -9.39 -18.24 -10.45
CA GLN A 70 -10.00 -17.38 -11.46
C GLN A 70 -9.58 -17.80 -12.88
N ILE A 71 -8.33 -18.23 -13.08
CA ILE A 71 -7.85 -18.78 -14.36
C ILE A 71 -8.72 -19.98 -14.77
N VAL A 72 -8.88 -20.96 -13.87
CA VAL A 72 -9.71 -22.15 -14.14
C VAL A 72 -11.17 -21.76 -14.44
N THR A 73 -11.72 -20.78 -13.70
CA THR A 73 -13.08 -20.29 -13.91
C THR A 73 -13.24 -19.64 -15.29
N LEU A 74 -12.28 -18.79 -15.69
CA LEU A 74 -12.28 -18.15 -17.00
C LEU A 74 -12.10 -19.15 -18.14
N ALA A 75 -11.20 -20.13 -17.98
CA ALA A 75 -10.97 -21.17 -18.97
C ALA A 75 -12.26 -21.93 -19.31
N GLY A 76 -13.12 -22.19 -18.32
CA GLY A 76 -14.43 -22.80 -18.53
C GLY A 76 -15.46 -21.92 -19.27
N LEU A 77 -15.20 -20.61 -19.40
CA LEU A 77 -16.04 -19.65 -20.12
C LEU A 77 -15.51 -19.32 -21.54
N CYS A 78 -14.32 -19.82 -21.90
CA CYS A 78 -13.73 -19.57 -23.20
C CYS A 78 -14.41 -20.42 -24.29
N LYS A 79 -14.81 -19.78 -25.39
CA LYS A 79 -15.43 -20.46 -26.54
C LYS A 79 -14.40 -21.12 -27.46
N ASN A 80 -13.14 -20.69 -27.41
CA ASN A 80 -12.06 -21.19 -28.26
C ASN A 80 -11.19 -22.18 -27.49
N GLU A 81 -11.15 -23.44 -27.94
CA GLU A 81 -10.37 -24.51 -27.30
C GLU A 81 -8.87 -24.20 -27.22
N LYS A 82 -8.31 -23.48 -28.21
CA LYS A 82 -6.89 -23.10 -28.18
C LYS A 82 -6.58 -22.07 -27.09
N GLU A 83 -7.47 -21.09 -26.93
CA GLU A 83 -7.37 -20.08 -25.88
C GLU A 83 -7.57 -20.72 -24.50
N GLN A 84 -8.53 -21.64 -24.39
CA GLN A 84 -8.77 -22.41 -23.17
C GLN A 84 -7.52 -23.20 -22.74
N ILE A 85 -6.91 -23.96 -23.65
CA ILE A 85 -5.69 -24.73 -23.37
C ILE A 85 -4.53 -23.79 -22.99
N SER A 86 -4.35 -22.70 -23.75
CA SER A 86 -3.31 -21.71 -23.45
C SER A 86 -3.49 -21.09 -22.07
N LEU A 87 -4.73 -20.80 -21.66
CA LEU A 87 -5.04 -20.20 -20.37
C LEU A 87 -4.82 -21.20 -19.22
N ILE A 88 -5.16 -22.48 -19.41
CA ILE A 88 -4.88 -23.54 -18.43
C ILE A 88 -3.37 -23.73 -18.25
N ASN A 89 -2.59 -23.69 -19.34
CA ASN A 89 -1.13 -23.82 -19.26
C ASN A 89 -0.47 -22.64 -18.50
N LEU A 90 -1.11 -21.47 -18.43
CA LEU A 90 -0.63 -20.36 -17.59
C LEU A 90 -0.75 -20.65 -16.10
N ASP A 91 -1.61 -21.58 -15.67
CA ASP A 91 -1.82 -21.93 -14.27
C ASP A 91 -0.70 -22.83 -13.71
N GLU A 92 0.03 -23.54 -14.57
CA GLU A 92 1.05 -24.51 -14.17
C GLU A 92 2.40 -23.83 -13.91
N ASP A 93 3.41 -24.11 -14.73
CA ASP A 93 4.79 -23.67 -14.51
C ASP A 93 5.02 -22.19 -14.86
N ALA A 94 4.14 -21.62 -15.70
CA ALA A 94 4.28 -20.25 -16.18
C ALA A 94 3.70 -19.20 -15.22
N TYR A 95 2.89 -19.60 -14.22
CA TYR A 95 2.13 -18.66 -13.39
C TYR A 95 3.01 -17.62 -12.68
N GLU A 96 4.13 -18.04 -12.10
CA GLU A 96 5.00 -17.13 -11.35
C GLU A 96 5.56 -16.01 -12.26
N LYS A 97 6.15 -16.41 -13.39
CA LYS A 97 6.83 -15.50 -14.32
C LYS A 97 5.87 -14.70 -15.20
N GLU A 98 4.81 -15.33 -15.69
CA GLU A 98 3.89 -14.72 -16.64
C GLU A 98 2.76 -13.96 -15.95
N ILE A 99 2.34 -14.35 -14.74
CA ILE A 99 1.25 -13.68 -14.01
C ILE A 99 1.76 -12.85 -12.83
N LEU A 100 2.54 -13.42 -11.91
CA LEU A 100 2.91 -12.70 -10.68
C LEU A 100 3.98 -11.63 -10.91
N GLU A 101 5.05 -11.95 -11.64
CA GLU A 101 6.13 -10.99 -11.94
C GLU A 101 5.64 -9.86 -12.85
N LYS A 102 4.88 -10.19 -13.90
CA LYS A 102 4.30 -9.22 -14.85
C LYS A 102 3.03 -8.55 -14.34
N ARG A 103 2.45 -9.06 -13.26
CA ARG A 103 1.23 -8.55 -12.61
C ARG A 103 -0.01 -8.54 -13.50
N ILE A 104 -0.24 -9.62 -14.22
CA ILE A 104 -1.36 -9.74 -15.16
C ILE A 104 -2.68 -9.89 -14.38
N SER A 105 -3.59 -8.93 -14.53
CA SER A 105 -4.89 -8.94 -13.88
C SER A 105 -5.90 -9.81 -14.62
N ILE A 106 -7.05 -10.09 -13.97
CA ILE A 106 -8.17 -10.78 -14.63
C ILE A 106 -8.68 -9.98 -15.85
N PHE A 107 -8.58 -8.66 -15.82
CA PHE A 107 -8.95 -7.82 -16.95
C PHE A 107 -7.96 -7.96 -18.12
N ASP A 108 -6.66 -7.98 -17.84
CA ASP A 108 -5.65 -8.17 -18.89
C ASP A 108 -5.81 -9.54 -19.58
N ILE A 109 -6.21 -10.59 -18.83
CA ILE A 109 -6.58 -11.88 -19.43
C ILE A 109 -7.78 -11.76 -20.37
N LEU A 110 -8.83 -11.02 -20.00
CA LEU A 110 -9.99 -10.81 -20.88
C LEU A 110 -9.64 -10.04 -22.17
N GLU A 111 -8.65 -9.16 -22.12
CA GLU A 111 -8.13 -8.48 -23.32
C GLU A 111 -7.27 -9.42 -24.18
N LEU A 112 -6.45 -10.28 -23.56
CA LEU A 112 -5.58 -11.23 -24.27
C LEU A 112 -6.34 -12.43 -24.86
N TYR A 113 -7.45 -12.83 -24.24
CA TYR A 113 -8.24 -14.01 -24.60
C TYR A 113 -9.70 -13.62 -24.86
N PRO A 114 -10.00 -13.00 -26.02
CA PRO A 114 -11.31 -12.41 -26.31
C PRO A 114 -12.44 -13.45 -26.44
N SER A 115 -12.12 -14.75 -26.58
CA SER A 115 -13.15 -15.80 -26.59
C SER A 115 -13.72 -16.10 -25.19
N CYS A 116 -13.04 -15.64 -24.14
CA CYS A 116 -13.46 -15.80 -22.75
C CYS A 116 -14.45 -14.68 -22.39
N GLU A 117 -15.73 -14.96 -22.58
CA GLU A 117 -16.80 -14.00 -22.33
C GLU A 117 -17.22 -14.04 -20.86
N LEU A 118 -16.74 -13.07 -20.08
CA LEU A 118 -17.19 -12.86 -18.69
C LEU A 118 -18.17 -11.69 -18.63
N PRO A 119 -19.46 -11.88 -18.33
CA PRO A 119 -20.40 -10.76 -18.22
C PRO A 119 -20.00 -9.77 -17.11
N PHE A 120 -20.22 -8.47 -17.33
CA PHE A 120 -19.84 -7.41 -16.39
C PHE A 120 -20.31 -7.65 -14.93
N PRO A 121 -21.55 -8.10 -14.65
CA PRO A 121 -21.97 -8.40 -13.28
C PRO A 121 -21.17 -9.53 -12.62
N GLN A 122 -20.75 -10.54 -13.39
CA GLN A 122 -19.90 -11.63 -12.88
C GLN A 122 -18.47 -11.15 -12.66
N TYR A 123 -17.95 -10.31 -13.56
CA TYR A 123 -16.67 -9.63 -13.40
C TYR A 123 -16.62 -8.85 -12.08
N LEU A 124 -17.59 -7.96 -11.81
CA LEU A 124 -17.65 -7.20 -10.56
C LEU A 124 -17.69 -8.10 -9.31
N ARG A 125 -18.37 -9.24 -9.38
CA ARG A 125 -18.49 -10.18 -8.24
C ARG A 125 -17.19 -10.90 -7.92
N ILE A 126 -16.33 -11.13 -8.92
CA ILE A 126 -15.07 -11.85 -8.77
C ILE A 126 -13.95 -10.93 -8.27
N LEU A 127 -14.08 -9.62 -8.48
CA LEU A 127 -13.12 -8.65 -8.00
C LEU A 127 -13.17 -8.51 -6.46
N PRO A 128 -12.02 -8.37 -5.80
CA PRO A 128 -11.99 -7.97 -4.39
C PRO A 128 -12.44 -6.51 -4.21
N SER A 129 -12.89 -6.20 -3.00
CA SER A 129 -13.10 -4.80 -2.60
C SER A 129 -11.77 -4.04 -2.63
N LEU A 130 -11.80 -2.77 -3.02
CA LEU A 130 -10.66 -1.87 -2.86
C LEU A 130 -10.38 -1.73 -1.35
N PRO A 131 -9.18 -2.12 -0.85
CA PRO A 131 -8.94 -2.18 0.58
C PRO A 131 -8.90 -0.78 1.22
N LEU A 132 -9.79 -0.55 2.18
CA LEU A 132 -9.90 0.70 2.95
C LEU A 132 -8.83 0.87 4.04
N SER A 133 -8.16 -0.21 4.42
CA SER A 133 -7.26 -0.29 5.55
C SER A 133 -6.10 -1.19 5.19
N GLY A 134 -4.87 -0.78 5.53
CA GLY A 134 -3.54 -1.44 5.42
C GLY A 134 -3.39 -2.97 5.60
N LEU A 135 -4.40 -3.79 5.37
CA LEU A 135 -4.50 -5.23 5.59
C LEU A 135 -4.72 -5.93 4.24
N GLY A 136 -3.65 -6.49 3.69
CA GLY A 136 -3.61 -7.19 2.41
C GLY A 136 -2.22 -7.14 1.79
N ARG A 137 -1.93 -7.98 0.79
CA ARG A 137 -0.70 -7.82 -0.02
C ARG A 137 -0.91 -6.62 -0.95
N TYR A 138 -0.29 -5.49 -0.61
CA TYR A 138 -0.42 -4.23 -1.32
C TYR A 138 0.34 -4.22 -2.63
N TYR A 139 -0.34 -3.72 -3.66
CA TYR A 139 0.29 -3.39 -4.92
C TYR A 139 -0.08 -1.97 -5.33
N GLY A 140 0.70 -1.00 -4.85
CA GLY A 140 0.92 0.31 -5.48
C GLY A 140 -0.23 1.31 -5.62
N ILE A 141 -1.51 0.96 -5.48
CA ILE A 141 -2.62 1.92 -5.74
C ILE A 141 -2.53 3.15 -4.86
N ALA A 142 -2.51 2.97 -3.53
CA ALA A 142 -2.45 4.11 -2.62
C ALA A 142 -1.16 4.94 -2.78
N SER A 143 -0.02 4.28 -2.99
CA SER A 143 1.26 4.96 -3.17
C SER A 143 1.35 5.73 -4.49
N ASN A 144 0.88 5.14 -5.60
CA ASN A 144 0.82 5.82 -6.91
C ASN A 144 -0.22 6.94 -6.90
N TYR A 145 -1.39 6.69 -6.31
CA TYR A 145 -2.42 7.71 -6.12
C TYR A 145 -1.83 8.92 -5.38
N LEU A 146 -1.22 8.70 -4.20
CA LEU A 146 -0.57 9.77 -3.43
C LEU A 146 0.61 10.41 -4.17
N GLY A 147 1.39 9.63 -4.91
CA GLY A 147 2.53 10.12 -5.69
C GLY A 147 2.14 11.00 -6.88
N ASN A 148 0.91 10.86 -7.38
CA ASN A 148 0.38 11.64 -8.50
C ASN A 148 -0.45 12.87 -8.05
N LEU A 149 -0.75 12.99 -6.75
CA LEU A 149 -1.43 14.18 -6.23
C LEU A 149 -0.53 15.41 -6.38
N LYS A 150 -1.13 16.50 -6.86
CA LYS A 150 -0.51 17.82 -6.97
C LYS A 150 -0.95 18.71 -5.82
N GLU A 151 -0.21 19.80 -5.62
CA GLU A 151 -0.63 20.83 -4.69
C GLU A 151 -2.05 21.32 -5.05
N SER A 152 -2.90 21.47 -4.04
CA SER A 152 -4.34 21.79 -4.15
C SER A 152 -5.29 20.65 -4.52
N ASP A 153 -4.80 19.45 -4.84
CA ASP A 153 -5.67 18.29 -5.03
C ASP A 153 -6.35 17.90 -3.71
N ARG A 154 -7.60 17.45 -3.81
CA ARG A 154 -8.38 16.97 -2.66
C ARG A 154 -8.33 15.45 -2.61
N THR A 155 -8.06 14.91 -1.42
CA THR A 155 -8.15 13.47 -1.17
C THR A 155 -8.99 13.20 0.07
N SER A 156 -9.76 12.12 0.03
CA SER A 156 -10.49 11.64 1.19
C SER A 156 -9.53 10.89 2.12
N CYS A 157 -9.50 11.27 3.39
CA CYS A 157 -8.68 10.62 4.39
C CYS A 157 -9.34 10.68 5.77
N SER A 158 -8.92 9.78 6.65
CA SER A 158 -9.37 9.73 8.05
C SER A 158 -8.20 9.43 8.97
N VAL A 159 -8.17 10.06 10.13
CA VAL A 159 -7.22 9.73 11.19
C VAL A 159 -7.68 8.44 11.86
N ARG A 160 -6.75 7.50 12.03
CA ARG A 160 -6.96 6.25 12.77
C ARG A 160 -6.02 6.23 13.94
N THR A 161 -6.58 6.07 15.13
CA THR A 161 -5.79 6.03 16.35
C THR A 161 -4.82 4.86 16.33
N SER A 162 -3.59 5.12 16.75
CA SER A 162 -2.56 4.10 16.82
C SER A 162 -2.89 3.04 17.90
N ASN A 163 -2.16 1.92 17.90
CA ASN A 163 -2.25 0.97 19.01
C ASN A 163 -1.71 1.65 20.28
N VAL A 164 -2.43 1.53 21.41
CA VAL A 164 -2.07 2.16 22.70
C VAL A 164 -0.59 1.99 23.07
N ARG A 165 0.04 0.87 22.67
CA ARG A 165 1.44 0.53 22.98
C ARG A 165 2.50 1.23 22.13
N PHE A 166 2.15 1.98 21.10
CA PHE A 166 3.12 2.65 20.24
C PHE A 166 3.00 4.18 20.36
N HIS A 167 3.46 4.69 21.49
CA HIS A 167 3.51 6.12 21.82
C HIS A 167 4.84 6.42 22.54
N PRO A 168 5.34 7.67 22.49
CA PRO A 168 6.49 8.01 23.29
C PRO A 168 6.07 7.99 24.77
N PRO A 169 6.97 7.67 25.71
CA PRO A 169 6.66 7.76 27.12
C PRO A 169 6.22 9.19 27.49
N GLU A 170 5.15 9.31 28.30
CA GLU A 170 4.65 10.59 28.78
C GLU A 170 5.72 11.37 29.57
N ASP A 171 6.50 10.66 30.39
CA ASP A 171 7.67 11.22 31.05
C ASP A 171 8.81 11.41 30.03
N THR A 172 9.15 12.68 29.80
CA THR A 172 10.20 13.09 28.86
C THR A 172 11.58 12.62 29.30
N LYS A 173 11.79 12.25 30.57
CA LYS A 173 13.07 11.76 31.09
C LYS A 173 13.32 10.29 30.75
N ILE A 174 12.29 9.53 30.40
CA ILE A 174 12.44 8.14 30.01
C ILE A 174 13.22 8.08 28.69
N PRO A 175 14.32 7.30 28.61
CA PRO A 175 15.09 7.16 27.39
C PRO A 175 14.33 6.38 26.32
N ILE A 176 14.58 6.71 25.06
CA ILE A 176 13.95 6.06 23.90
C ILE A 176 15.02 5.49 22.99
N VAL A 177 14.87 4.22 22.62
CA VAL A 177 15.66 3.59 21.55
C VAL A 177 14.71 3.26 20.39
N MET A 178 14.99 3.84 19.24
CA MET A 178 14.20 3.69 18.01
C MET A 178 15.02 2.95 16.97
N THR A 179 14.37 2.06 16.23
CA THR A 179 15.00 1.26 15.18
C THR A 179 14.15 1.30 13.93
N ALA A 180 14.67 1.87 12.86
CA ALA A 180 13.95 1.98 11.59
C ALA A 180 14.85 1.65 10.40
N ALA A 181 14.22 1.21 9.32
CA ALA A 181 14.86 1.13 8.02
C ALA A 181 13.93 1.71 6.95
N GLY A 182 14.48 2.49 6.02
CA GLY A 182 13.72 3.14 4.95
C GLY A 182 12.48 3.89 5.47
N THR A 183 11.32 3.61 4.88
CA THR A 183 10.03 4.25 5.23
C THR A 183 9.57 3.96 6.67
N GLY A 184 10.14 2.96 7.35
CA GLY A 184 9.86 2.69 8.77
C GLY A 184 10.27 3.81 9.73
N ILE A 185 10.97 4.85 9.24
CA ILE A 185 11.27 6.06 10.01
C ILE A 185 10.06 6.99 10.19
N ALA A 186 9.02 6.84 9.37
CA ALA A 186 7.82 7.69 9.40
C ALA A 186 7.28 7.98 10.81
N PRO A 187 7.04 6.96 11.68
CA PRO A 187 6.62 7.19 13.06
C PRO A 187 7.64 7.98 13.89
N PHE A 188 8.90 7.52 13.90
CA PHE A 188 9.97 8.08 14.73
C PHE A 188 10.35 9.51 14.35
N ARG A 189 10.10 9.93 13.11
CA ARG A 189 10.21 11.35 12.74
C ARG A 189 9.32 12.22 13.64
N GLY A 190 8.11 11.76 13.94
CA GLY A 190 7.19 12.42 14.86
C GLY A 190 7.73 12.43 16.30
N PHE A 191 8.19 11.28 16.82
CA PHE A 191 8.80 11.19 18.15
C PHE A 191 9.97 12.17 18.33
N ILE A 192 10.88 12.20 17.36
CA ILE A 192 12.05 13.08 17.42
C ILE A 192 11.62 14.54 17.35
N GLN A 193 10.65 14.87 16.49
CA GLN A 193 10.12 16.23 16.39
C GLN A 193 9.47 16.69 17.71
N GLU A 194 8.68 15.83 18.35
CA GLU A 194 8.05 16.10 19.64
C GLU A 194 9.10 16.28 20.75
N ARG A 195 10.08 15.37 20.84
CA ARG A 195 11.19 15.47 21.81
C ARG A 195 12.05 16.71 21.60
N ALA A 196 12.35 17.07 20.34
CA ALA A 196 13.09 18.28 20.02
C ALA A 196 12.31 19.54 20.44
N ALA A 197 11.00 19.58 20.24
CA ALA A 197 10.17 20.69 20.68
C ALA A 197 10.14 20.81 22.21
N GLN A 198 9.99 19.68 22.93
CA GLN A 198 10.05 19.63 24.39
C GLN A 198 11.40 20.15 24.91
N PHE A 199 12.50 19.72 24.30
CA PHE A 199 13.86 20.17 24.65
C PHE A 199 14.05 21.67 24.44
N VAL A 200 13.62 22.20 23.29
CA VAL A 200 13.70 23.64 22.98
C VAL A 200 12.86 24.47 23.96
N CYS A 201 11.76 23.92 24.48
CA CYS A 201 10.94 24.55 25.52
C CYS A 201 11.55 24.43 26.93
N GLY A 202 12.79 23.96 27.07
CA GLY A 202 13.48 23.84 28.35
C GLY A 202 13.09 22.62 29.19
N ARG A 203 12.37 21.64 28.62
CA ARG A 203 12.13 20.37 29.32
C ARG A 203 13.38 19.51 29.29
N GLU A 204 13.64 18.84 30.40
CA GLU A 204 14.66 17.79 30.46
C GLU A 204 14.19 16.58 29.65
N ILE A 205 15.06 16.04 28.80
CA ILE A 205 14.78 14.86 27.98
C ILE A 205 15.74 13.72 28.32
N GLY A 206 15.21 12.51 28.34
CA GLY A 206 15.97 11.27 28.41
C GLY A 206 16.73 11.03 27.12
N ARG A 207 17.78 10.20 27.22
CA ARG A 207 18.61 9.82 26.07
C ARG A 207 17.73 9.22 24.97
N THR A 208 17.81 9.80 23.78
CA THR A 208 17.01 9.41 22.62
C THR A 208 17.95 8.96 21.50
N ILE A 209 17.86 7.70 21.08
CA ILE A 209 18.74 7.11 20.05
C ILE A 209 17.90 6.60 18.90
N LEU A 210 18.28 6.92 17.66
CA LEU A 210 17.73 6.34 16.44
C LEU A 210 18.80 5.51 15.73
N TYR A 211 18.57 4.21 15.61
CA TYR A 211 19.29 3.37 14.66
C TYR A 211 18.53 3.34 13.33
N TYR A 212 19.15 3.84 12.26
CA TYR A 212 18.51 3.99 10.96
C TYR A 212 19.24 3.24 9.84
N GLY A 213 18.54 2.38 9.11
CA GLY A 213 19.08 1.62 7.98
C GLY A 213 18.57 2.11 6.63
N CYS A 214 19.46 2.32 5.65
CA CYS A 214 19.08 2.56 4.25
C CYS A 214 20.11 1.95 3.27
N ARG A 215 19.98 2.16 1.96
CA ARG A 215 20.88 1.53 0.97
C ARG A 215 22.17 2.32 0.81
N SER A 216 22.05 3.61 0.53
CA SER A 216 23.11 4.60 0.37
C SER A 216 22.64 5.94 0.96
N ASP A 217 23.51 6.95 0.92
CA ASP A 217 23.15 8.31 1.32
C ASP A 217 21.96 8.88 0.53
N ASP A 218 21.79 8.49 -0.73
CA ASP A 218 20.67 8.92 -1.58
C ASP A 218 19.31 8.50 -1.03
N ASP A 219 19.27 7.38 -0.29
CA ASP A 219 18.08 6.84 0.35
C ASP A 219 17.93 7.30 1.82
N PHE A 220 18.78 8.23 2.27
CA PHE A 220 18.74 8.73 3.65
C PHE A 220 17.62 9.75 3.84
N LEU A 221 16.41 9.23 3.97
CA LEU A 221 15.20 10.01 4.26
C LEU A 221 15.39 10.96 5.45
N TYR A 222 15.09 12.23 5.23
CA TYR A 222 15.12 13.31 6.24
C TYR A 222 16.50 13.60 6.85
N SER A 223 17.59 13.24 6.18
CA SER A 223 18.97 13.46 6.65
C SER A 223 19.20 14.87 7.23
N ASP A 224 18.78 15.94 6.53
CA ASP A 224 18.93 17.32 6.99
C ASP A 224 18.23 17.60 8.33
N LYS A 225 16.99 17.11 8.49
CA LYS A 225 16.20 17.31 9.71
C LYS A 225 16.81 16.53 10.87
N LEU A 226 17.21 15.28 10.62
CA LEU A 226 17.84 14.42 11.61
C LEU A 226 19.19 15.00 12.08
N ASN A 227 20.01 15.50 11.15
CA ASN A 227 21.26 16.19 11.46
C ASN A 227 21.02 17.44 12.30
N LYS A 228 19.97 18.23 11.98
CA LYS A 228 19.58 19.39 12.78
C LYS A 228 19.19 19.00 14.20
N TRP A 229 18.30 18.03 14.38
CA TRP A 229 17.87 17.59 15.71
C TRP A 229 18.99 16.92 16.50
N SER A 230 19.92 16.26 15.81
CA SER A 230 21.10 15.68 16.46
C SER A 230 22.07 16.75 16.96
N LYS A 231 22.32 17.81 16.18
CA LYS A 231 23.10 18.98 16.63
C LYS A 231 22.46 19.71 17.80
N LEU A 232 21.12 19.72 17.88
CA LEU A 232 20.39 20.25 19.04
C LEU A 232 20.51 19.37 20.29
N GLY A 233 21.02 18.14 20.18
CA GLY A 233 21.07 17.19 21.30
C GLY A 233 19.76 16.45 21.55
N ALA A 234 18.74 16.62 20.69
CA ALA A 234 17.44 15.97 20.85
C ALA A 234 17.45 14.47 20.47
N VAL A 235 18.40 14.05 19.62
CA VAL A 235 18.53 12.65 19.20
C VAL A 235 19.97 12.29 18.81
N GLU A 236 20.42 11.11 19.20
CA GLU A 236 21.64 10.48 18.69
C GLU A 236 21.27 9.59 17.50
N VAL A 237 21.75 9.90 16.29
CA VAL A 237 21.44 9.12 15.08
C VAL A 237 22.61 8.20 14.74
N LYS A 238 22.34 6.90 14.59
CA LYS A 238 23.27 5.87 14.15
C LYS A 238 22.77 5.31 12.82
N SER A 239 23.33 5.77 11.71
CA SER A 239 22.98 5.30 10.38
C SER A 239 23.80 4.08 9.95
N VAL A 240 23.18 3.20 9.16
CA VAL A 240 23.83 2.02 8.55
C VAL A 240 23.40 1.93 7.09
N PHE A 241 24.39 1.82 6.20
CA PHE A 241 24.17 1.73 4.76
C PHE A 241 24.44 0.32 4.25
N SER A 242 23.41 -0.31 3.70
CA SER A 242 23.47 -1.72 3.27
C SER A 242 24.20 -1.94 1.94
N ARG A 243 24.34 -0.90 1.11
CA ARG A 243 24.93 -0.98 -0.25
C ARG A 243 26.04 0.03 -0.53
N GLN A 244 26.42 0.86 0.44
CA GLN A 244 27.50 1.82 0.26
C GLN A 244 28.86 1.09 0.27
N ASN A 245 29.55 1.07 -0.88
CA ASN A 245 30.96 0.66 -1.09
C ASN A 245 31.53 -0.41 -0.13
N ASN A 246 30.81 -1.51 0.08
CA ASN A 246 31.20 -2.54 1.06
C ASN A 246 31.69 -3.85 0.44
N ASN A 247 32.45 -3.83 -0.67
CA ASN A 247 33.03 -5.05 -1.29
C ASN A 247 32.05 -6.25 -1.38
N GLY A 248 30.78 -5.99 -1.70
CA GLY A 248 29.72 -7.00 -1.78
C GLY A 248 29.09 -7.46 -0.44
N LYS A 249 29.56 -6.98 0.72
CA LYS A 249 28.98 -7.26 2.04
C LYS A 249 27.78 -6.36 2.32
N LYS A 250 26.62 -6.97 2.56
CA LYS A 250 25.42 -6.27 3.02
C LYS A 250 25.46 -6.10 4.55
N ILE A 251 25.30 -4.87 5.02
CA ILE A 251 25.18 -4.56 6.45
C ILE A 251 23.70 -4.29 6.77
N CYS A 252 23.18 -4.98 7.79
CA CYS A 252 21.81 -4.82 8.26
C CYS A 252 21.80 -4.56 9.77
N LEU A 253 20.81 -3.78 10.23
CA LEU A 253 20.54 -3.64 11.66
C LEU A 253 19.99 -4.97 12.21
N ARG A 254 20.63 -5.52 13.24
CA ARG A 254 20.16 -6.70 13.97
C ARG A 254 20.21 -6.42 15.46
N PHE A 255 19.07 -6.54 16.12
CA PHE A 255 18.97 -6.45 17.57
C PHE A 255 18.67 -7.83 18.15
N THR A 256 19.43 -8.20 19.18
CA THR A 256 19.17 -9.40 19.99
C THR A 256 18.76 -8.94 21.36
N LEU A 257 17.52 -9.23 21.75
CA LEU A 257 17.09 -9.06 23.13
C LEU A 257 17.83 -10.12 23.97
N GLY A 258 18.84 -9.68 24.71
CA GLY A 258 19.43 -10.51 25.74
C GLY A 258 18.38 -10.75 26.81
N ARG A 259 18.03 -12.01 27.08
CA ARG A 259 17.34 -12.33 28.34
C ARG A 259 18.33 -12.01 29.45
N SER A 260 18.01 -11.01 30.28
CA SER A 260 18.74 -10.86 31.54
C SER A 260 18.57 -12.15 32.32
N LYS A 261 19.70 -12.73 32.75
CA LYS A 261 19.70 -13.67 33.88
C LYS A 261 19.32 -12.93 35.15
#